data_AF-A0A818DCA1-F1
#
_entry.id   AF-A0A818DCA1-F1
#
_cell.length_a   1.000
_cell.length_b   1.000
_cell.length_c   1.000
_cell.angle_alpha   90.00
_cell.angle_beta   90.00
_cell.angle_gamma   90.00
#
_symmetry.space_group_name_H-M   'P 1'
#
loop_
_entity.id
_entity.type
_entity.pdbx_description
1 polymer ?
#
loop_
_entity_poly.entity_id
_entity_poly.type
_entity_poly.pdbx_seq_one_letter_code
_entity_poly.pdbx_strand_id
1 'polypeptide(L)'
;MRSKIILNLNIKLLSGLINILLNGLIIRYVNLNIIGIANIRLKLYYRTILLLSRESLRRTIPNINNIHSIYHYINLIWLIIPLGLFFMSLSLLLILFIEKLNNENFGLYYNESCFTYFLSAFIELLSEPFYLLSIITENDYIHIYIEFIASIIGKSFYLFCPLFIILL
;
A
#
# COMPACT_ATOMS: atom_id res chain seq x y z
N MET A 1 -15.01 20.37 14.55
CA MET A 1 -15.44 18.99 14.21
C MET A 1 -16.01 18.88 12.79
N ARG A 2 -17.05 19.64 12.41
CA ARG A 2 -17.63 19.58 11.04
C ARG A 2 -16.66 19.88 9.89
N SER A 3 -15.83 20.92 10.01
CA SER A 3 -14.84 21.27 8.97
C SER A 3 -13.79 20.18 8.72
N LYS A 4 -13.37 19.46 9.77
CA LYS A 4 -12.39 18.37 9.69
C LYS A 4 -12.93 17.16 8.92
N ILE A 5 -14.18 16.79 9.17
CA ILE A 5 -14.84 15.68 8.47
C ILE A 5 -14.99 16.01 6.98
N ILE A 6 -15.33 17.25 6.66
CA ILE A 6 -15.48 17.71 5.26
C ILE A 6 -14.13 17.66 4.53
N LEU A 7 -13.03 18.11 5.16
CA LEU A 7 -11.69 18.04 4.58
C LEU A 7 -11.27 16.59 4.29
N ASN A 8 -11.46 15.67 5.25
CA ASN A 8 -11.14 14.26 5.06
C ASN A 8 -11.96 13.60 3.94
N LEU A 9 -13.26 13.92 3.87
CA LEU A 9 -14.12 13.43 2.80
C LEU A 9 -13.65 13.94 1.45
N ASN A 10 -13.38 15.23 1.31
CA ASN A 10 -12.94 15.82 0.04
C ASN A 10 -11.64 15.19 -0.46
N ILE A 11 -10.66 15.00 0.43
CA ILE A 11 -9.36 14.41 0.10
C ILE A 11 -9.51 12.93 -0.30
N LYS A 12 -10.34 12.17 0.43
CA LYS A 12 -10.64 10.76 0.08
C LYS A 12 -11.34 10.67 -1.26
N LEU A 13 -12.31 11.54 -1.54
CA LEU A 13 -13.01 11.62 -2.82
C LEU A 13 -12.05 11.97 -3.96
N LEU A 14 -11.22 12.99 -3.78
CA LEU A 14 -10.24 13.42 -4.78
C LEU A 14 -9.25 12.28 -5.11
N SER A 15 -8.69 11.63 -4.08
CA SER A 15 -7.79 10.49 -4.26
C SER A 15 -8.49 9.31 -4.95
N GLY A 16 -9.77 9.09 -4.66
CA GLY A 16 -10.61 8.09 -5.31
C GLY A 16 -10.80 8.40 -6.80
N LEU A 17 -11.15 9.63 -7.14
CA LEU A 17 -11.33 10.07 -8.53
C LEU A 17 -10.05 9.93 -9.34
N ILE A 18 -8.91 10.36 -8.79
CA ILE A 18 -7.60 10.20 -9.42
C ILE A 18 -7.32 8.71 -9.69
N ASN A 19 -7.56 7.85 -8.71
CA ASN A 19 -7.37 6.40 -8.89
C ASN A 19 -8.30 5.81 -9.95
N ILE A 20 -9.56 6.25 -10.02
CA ILE A 20 -10.51 5.78 -11.03
C ILE A 20 -10.04 6.21 -12.43
N LEU A 21 -9.65 7.47 -12.61
CA LEU A 21 -9.13 7.99 -13.87
C LEU A 21 -7.90 7.21 -14.34
N LEU A 22 -6.93 7.01 -13.44
CA LEU A 22 -5.70 6.30 -13.77
C LEU A 22 -5.95 4.82 -14.12
N ASN A 23 -6.82 4.13 -13.36
CA ASN A 23 -7.20 2.76 -13.70
C ASN A 23 -7.96 2.69 -15.04
N GLY A 24 -8.81 3.67 -15.34
CA GLY A 24 -9.51 3.76 -16.62
C GLY A 24 -8.56 3.97 -17.81
N LEU A 25 -7.51 4.77 -17.63
CA LEU A 25 -6.47 4.96 -18.65
C LEU A 25 -5.72 3.65 -18.92
N ILE A 26 -5.33 2.90 -17.89
CA ILE A 26 -4.62 1.63 -18.03
C ILE A 26 -5.41 0.63 -18.88
N ILE A 27 -6.72 0.51 -18.65
CA ILE A 27 -7.58 -0.43 -19.40
C ILE A 27 -7.57 -0.14 -20.92
N ARG A 28 -7.36 1.12 -21.32
CA ARG A 28 -7.29 1.50 -22.75
C ARG A 28 -5.99 1.07 -23.43
N TYR A 29 -4.90 0.90 -22.69
CA TYR A 29 -3.56 0.64 -23.26
C TYR A 29 -3.05 -0.79 -23.06
N VAL A 30 -3.66 -1.59 -22.16
CA VAL A 30 -3.15 -2.93 -21.79
C VAL A 30 -4.04 -4.05 -22.34
N ASN A 31 -3.43 -5.14 -22.80
CA ASN A 31 -4.15 -6.37 -23.17
C ASN A 31 -4.85 -7.03 -21.96
N LEU A 32 -6.09 -7.49 -22.15
CA LEU A 32 -6.95 -8.10 -21.12
C LEU A 32 -6.26 -9.20 -20.28
N ASN A 33 -5.41 -10.03 -20.89
CA ASN A 33 -4.72 -11.12 -20.19
C ASN A 33 -3.69 -10.60 -19.18
N ILE A 34 -2.96 -9.53 -19.53
CA ILE A 34 -1.93 -8.92 -18.66
C ILE A 34 -2.60 -8.13 -17.54
N ILE A 35 -3.72 -7.46 -17.83
CA ILE A 35 -4.56 -6.79 -16.82
C ILE A 35 -5.03 -7.81 -15.78
N GLY A 36 -5.51 -8.98 -16.20
CA GLY A 36 -6.00 -10.01 -15.28
C GLY A 36 -4.95 -10.45 -14.27
N ILE A 37 -3.73 -10.70 -14.72
CA ILE A 37 -2.63 -11.13 -13.84
C ILE A 37 -2.21 -9.99 -12.90
N ALA A 38 -1.95 -8.79 -13.44
CA ALA A 38 -1.43 -7.66 -12.65
C ALA A 38 -2.48 -7.06 -11.69
N ASN A 39 -3.68 -6.75 -12.19
CA ASN A 39 -4.71 -6.07 -11.39
C ASN A 39 -5.50 -7.00 -10.47
N ILE A 40 -5.42 -8.32 -10.66
CA ILE A 40 -6.07 -9.28 -9.75
C ILE A 40 -5.02 -9.93 -8.86
N ARG A 41 -4.10 -10.74 -9.40
CA ARG A 41 -3.15 -11.51 -8.57
C ARG A 41 -2.19 -10.58 -7.81
N LEU A 42 -1.42 -9.75 -8.51
CA LEU A 42 -0.41 -8.88 -7.87
C LEU A 42 -1.05 -7.82 -6.97
N LYS A 43 -2.19 -7.25 -7.40
CA LYS A 43 -2.96 -6.30 -6.59
C LYS A 43 -3.48 -6.92 -5.28
N LEU A 44 -3.95 -8.16 -5.33
CA LEU A 44 -4.39 -8.87 -4.14
C LEU A 44 -3.24 -9.06 -3.17
N TYR A 45 -2.07 -9.52 -3.64
CA TYR A 45 -0.88 -9.64 -2.80
C TYR A 45 -0.48 -8.31 -2.17
N TYR A 46 -0.40 -7.24 -2.97
CA TYR A 46 -0.11 -5.90 -2.47
C TYR A 46 -1.11 -5.49 -1.37
N ARG A 47 -2.42 -5.66 -1.59
CA ARG A 47 -3.44 -5.28 -0.60
C ARG A 47 -3.38 -6.12 0.66
N THR A 48 -3.11 -7.42 0.57
CA THR A 48 -3.04 -8.29 1.74
C THR A 48 -1.83 -7.95 2.59
N ILE A 49 -0.65 -7.71 2.00
CA ILE A 49 0.55 -7.27 2.73
C ILE A 49 0.24 -6.02 3.57
N LEU A 50 -0.39 -5.02 2.94
CA LEU A 50 -0.73 -3.78 3.62
C LEU A 50 -1.80 -3.98 4.70
N LEU A 51 -2.81 -4.80 4.45
CA LEU A 51 -3.83 -5.13 5.45
C LEU A 51 -3.23 -5.80 6.68
N LEU A 52 -2.41 -6.85 6.48
CA LEU A 52 -1.82 -7.59 7.59
C LEU A 52 -0.86 -6.74 8.43
N SER A 53 -0.04 -5.92 7.77
CA SER A 53 0.95 -5.10 8.46
C SER A 53 0.35 -3.89 9.17
N ARG A 54 -0.64 -3.22 8.58
CA ARG A 54 -1.08 -1.90 9.05
C ARG A 54 -2.35 -1.94 9.87
N GLU A 55 -3.33 -2.74 9.45
CA GLU A 55 -4.66 -2.69 10.03
C GLU A 55 -4.68 -3.22 11.47
N SER A 56 -3.83 -4.21 11.75
CA SER A 56 -3.59 -4.73 13.10
C SER A 56 -3.06 -3.63 14.03
N LEU A 57 -2.09 -2.83 13.57
CA LEU A 57 -1.46 -1.77 14.36
C LEU A 57 -2.35 -0.53 14.48
N ARG A 58 -3.02 -0.11 13.40
CA ARG A 58 -4.01 0.99 13.42
C ARG A 58 -5.15 0.75 14.40
N ARG A 59 -5.57 -0.51 14.60
CA ARG A 59 -6.63 -0.86 15.55
C ARG A 59 -6.15 -1.04 16.98
N THR A 60 -4.92 -1.51 17.17
CA THR A 60 -4.40 -1.80 18.50
C THR A 60 -3.84 -0.56 19.17
N ILE A 61 -2.97 0.20 18.48
CA ILE A 61 -2.20 1.30 19.07
C ILE A 61 -3.07 2.37 19.75
N PRO A 62 -4.16 2.89 19.14
CA PRO A 62 -4.99 3.91 19.78
C PRO A 62 -5.77 3.41 21.01
N ASN A 63 -5.96 2.10 21.13
CA ASN A 63 -6.76 1.48 22.19
C ASN A 63 -5.90 1.05 23.40
N ILE A 64 -4.60 1.34 23.41
CA ILE A 64 -3.71 0.94 24.50
C ILE A 64 -3.78 1.98 25.63
N ASN A 65 -4.47 1.66 26.72
CA ASN A 65 -4.65 2.60 27.83
C ASN A 65 -3.49 2.59 28.86
N ASN A 66 -2.58 1.62 28.80
CA ASN A 66 -1.60 1.32 29.86
C ASN A 66 -0.16 1.76 29.56
N ILE A 67 0.09 2.52 28.49
CA ILE A 67 1.45 2.96 28.16
C ILE A 67 1.75 4.30 28.83
N HIS A 68 2.66 4.27 29.82
CA HIS A 68 3.08 5.44 30.57
C HIS A 68 4.01 6.42 29.81
N SER A 69 4.62 6.01 28.68
CA SER A 69 5.60 6.84 27.97
C SER A 69 5.45 6.83 26.44
N ILE A 70 5.58 8.01 25.84
CA ILE A 70 5.57 8.22 24.37
C ILE A 70 6.68 7.42 23.67
N TYR A 71 7.80 7.18 24.34
CA TYR A 71 8.90 6.38 23.80
C TYR A 71 8.47 4.93 23.51
N HIS A 72 7.60 4.36 24.36
CA HIS A 72 7.11 3.00 24.15
C HIS A 72 6.18 2.93 22.95
N TYR A 73 5.35 3.95 22.74
CA TYR A 73 4.53 4.08 21.53
C TYR A 73 5.38 4.15 20.27
N ILE A 74 6.43 4.97 20.27
CA ILE A 74 7.34 5.11 19.12
C ILE A 74 7.93 3.73 18.79
N ASN A 75 8.49 3.01 19.78
CA ASN A 75 9.05 1.69 19.52
C ASN A 75 8.03 0.70 18.95
N LEU A 76 6.78 0.75 19.40
CA LEU A 76 5.70 -0.11 18.94
C LEU A 76 5.26 0.23 17.50
N ILE A 77 5.21 1.53 17.16
CA ILE A 77 4.88 2.02 15.82
C ILE A 77 5.95 1.60 14.80
N TRP A 78 7.23 1.72 15.17
CA TRP A 78 8.34 1.35 14.28
C TRP A 78 8.37 -0.14 13.96
N LEU A 79 7.70 -0.99 14.74
CA LEU A 79 7.53 -2.41 14.48
C LEU A 79 6.71 -2.70 13.21
N ILE A 80 5.97 -1.71 12.69
CA ILE A 80 5.22 -1.83 11.43
C ILE A 80 6.15 -2.17 10.24
N ILE A 81 7.37 -1.61 10.23
CA ILE A 81 8.34 -1.78 9.13
C ILE A 81 8.89 -3.22 9.07
N PRO A 82 9.48 -3.79 10.14
CA PRO A 82 9.96 -5.17 10.10
C PRO A 82 8.82 -6.17 9.89
N LEU A 83 7.64 -5.91 10.43
CA LEU A 83 6.46 -6.76 10.25
C LEU A 83 5.96 -6.71 8.79
N GLY A 84 5.99 -5.52 8.17
CA GLY A 84 5.75 -5.32 6.75
C GLY A 84 6.73 -6.06 5.85
N LEU A 85 8.04 -5.93 6.14
CA LEU A 85 9.10 -6.64 5.42
C LEU A 85 8.95 -8.16 5.53
N PHE A 86 8.55 -8.67 6.70
CA PHE A 86 8.26 -10.09 6.90
C PHE A 86 7.10 -10.58 6.01
N PHE A 87 5.99 -9.85 5.96
CA PHE A 87 4.87 -10.24 5.08
C PHE A 87 5.22 -10.10 3.60
N MET A 88 6.02 -9.10 3.22
CA MET A 88 6.52 -8.95 1.86
C MET A 88 7.36 -10.15 1.44
N SER A 89 8.36 -10.54 2.23
CA SER A 89 9.22 -11.68 1.91
C SER A 89 8.42 -12.99 1.81
N LEU A 90 7.46 -13.19 2.73
CA LEU A 90 6.57 -14.35 2.71
C LEU A 90 5.70 -14.39 1.44
N SER A 91 5.12 -13.24 1.06
CA SER A 91 4.33 -13.17 -0.17
C SER A 91 5.17 -13.34 -1.45
N LEU A 92 6.41 -12.85 -1.48
CA LEU A 92 7.32 -13.05 -2.62
C LEU A 92 7.69 -14.54 -2.77
N LEU A 93 7.98 -15.21 -1.65
CA LEU A 93 8.20 -16.67 -1.61
C LEU A 93 6.97 -17.43 -2.11
N LEU A 94 5.76 -17.04 -1.69
CA LEU A 94 4.52 -17.66 -2.14
C LEU A 94 4.31 -17.50 -3.66
N ILE A 95 4.58 -16.31 -4.21
CA ILE A 95 4.47 -16.04 -5.65
C ILE A 95 5.41 -16.96 -6.43
N LEU A 96 6.69 -17.01 -6.05
CA LEU A 96 7.69 -17.87 -6.69
C LEU A 96 7.34 -19.36 -6.57
N PHE A 97 6.78 -19.78 -5.42
CA PHE A 97 6.35 -21.14 -5.21
C PHE A 97 5.17 -21.52 -6.13
N ILE A 98 4.17 -20.65 -6.24
CA ILE A 98 2.99 -20.87 -7.09
C ILE A 98 3.39 -20.88 -8.58
N GLU A 99 4.28 -19.99 -8.99
CA GLU A 99 4.81 -19.93 -10.36
C GLU A 99 5.51 -21.24 -10.74
N LYS A 100 6.37 -21.74 -9.85
CA LYS A 100 7.04 -23.03 -10.04
C LYS A 100 6.08 -24.22 -10.09
N LEU A 101 4.95 -24.14 -9.38
CA LEU A 101 3.98 -25.23 -9.30
C LEU A 101 3.09 -25.31 -10.54
N ASN A 102 2.72 -24.16 -11.11
CA ASN A 102 1.83 -24.11 -12.27
C ASN A 102 2.56 -24.25 -13.62
N ASN A 103 3.90 -24.24 -13.66
CA ASN A 103 4.71 -24.14 -14.89
C ASN A 103 4.21 -23.00 -15.83
N GLU A 104 3.64 -21.95 -15.25
CA GLU A 104 3.08 -20.82 -15.98
C GLU A 104 4.25 -19.89 -16.34
N ASN A 105 4.70 -19.93 -17.60
CA ASN A 105 5.65 -18.94 -18.13
C ASN A 105 4.92 -17.63 -18.40
N PHE A 106 4.49 -16.93 -17.36
CA PHE A 106 4.15 -15.51 -17.49
C PHE A 106 5.42 -14.80 -17.95
N GLY A 107 5.36 -14.10 -19.08
CA GLY A 107 6.55 -13.67 -19.84
C GLY A 107 7.64 -12.94 -19.04
N LEU A 108 8.79 -12.71 -19.69
CA LEU A 108 10.04 -12.19 -19.12
C LEU A 108 9.91 -11.02 -18.11
N TYR A 109 8.85 -10.20 -18.22
CA TYR A 109 8.62 -9.02 -17.39
C TYR A 109 7.77 -9.25 -16.12
N TYR A 110 7.32 -10.47 -15.83
CA TYR A 110 6.52 -10.76 -14.64
C TYR A 110 7.30 -10.50 -13.34
N ASN A 111 8.58 -10.87 -13.30
CA ASN A 111 9.43 -10.68 -12.12
C ASN A 111 9.68 -9.19 -11.80
N GLU A 112 9.93 -8.38 -12.84
CA GLU A 112 10.06 -6.93 -12.71
C GLU A 112 8.76 -6.28 -12.19
N SER A 113 7.63 -6.83 -12.62
CA SER A 113 6.31 -6.40 -12.16
C SER A 113 6.11 -6.72 -10.67
N CYS A 114 6.49 -7.92 -10.24
CA CYS A 114 6.45 -8.27 -8.82
C CYS A 114 7.29 -7.29 -7.99
N PHE A 115 8.52 -6.98 -8.41
CA PHE A 115 9.43 -6.09 -7.67
C PHE A 115 8.87 -4.67 -7.51
N THR A 116 8.30 -4.12 -8.58
CA THR A 116 7.68 -2.78 -8.54
C THR A 116 6.44 -2.73 -7.65
N TYR A 117 5.64 -3.80 -7.60
CA TYR A 117 4.54 -3.93 -6.62
C TYR A 117 5.05 -3.98 -5.18
N PHE A 118 6.13 -4.72 -4.91
CA PHE A 118 6.77 -4.75 -3.60
C PHE A 118 7.31 -3.39 -3.18
N LEU A 119 7.98 -2.69 -4.10
CA LEU A 119 8.50 -1.34 -3.87
C LEU A 119 7.36 -0.37 -3.54
N SER A 120 6.24 -0.44 -4.27
CA SER A 120 5.06 0.40 -4.02
C SER A 120 4.46 0.15 -2.63
N ALA A 121 4.33 -1.13 -2.24
CA ALA A 121 3.85 -1.51 -0.92
C ALA A 121 4.79 -0.99 0.17
N PHE A 122 6.10 -1.07 -0.04
CA PHE A 122 7.12 -0.63 0.92
C PHE A 122 7.10 0.88 1.13
N ILE A 123 7.06 1.66 0.04
CA ILE A 123 6.97 3.13 0.11
C ILE A 123 5.73 3.55 0.91
N GLU A 124 4.60 2.91 0.64
CA GLU A 124 3.38 3.25 1.35
C GLU A 124 3.45 2.79 2.82
N LEU A 125 4.15 1.70 3.13
CA LEU A 125 4.31 1.20 4.50
C LEU A 125 5.19 2.11 5.34
N LEU A 126 6.20 2.75 4.73
CA LEU A 126 7.02 3.79 5.38
C LEU A 126 6.22 5.02 5.82
N SER A 127 5.04 5.26 5.26
CA SER A 127 4.19 6.40 5.66
C SER A 127 3.37 6.15 6.93
N GLU A 128 3.10 4.88 7.24
CA GLU A 128 2.29 4.47 8.39
C GLU A 128 2.84 4.88 9.75
N PRO A 129 4.15 4.80 10.04
CA PRO A 129 4.63 5.23 11.34
C PRO A 129 4.34 6.72 11.59
N PHE A 130 4.45 7.55 10.56
CA PHE A 130 4.12 8.97 10.65
C PHE A 130 2.62 9.20 10.85
N TYR A 131 1.78 8.41 10.17
CA TYR A 131 0.33 8.44 10.37
C TYR A 131 -0.05 8.12 11.83
N LEU A 132 0.47 7.03 12.39
CA LEU A 132 0.18 6.63 13.77
C LEU A 132 0.72 7.64 14.80
N LEU A 133 1.91 8.20 14.55
CA LEU A 133 2.48 9.24 15.40
C LEU A 133 1.60 10.50 15.42
N SER A 134 1.02 10.88 14.28
CA SER A 134 0.11 12.03 14.19
C SER A 134 -1.21 11.83 14.95
N ILE A 135 -1.69 10.58 15.06
CA ILE A 135 -2.86 10.24 15.88
C ILE A 135 -2.54 10.39 17.36
N ILE A 136 -1.40 9.86 17.82
CA ILE A 136 -1.01 9.91 19.25
C ILE A 136 -0.69 11.33 19.70
N THR A 137 -0.14 12.16 18.81
CA THR A 137 0.17 13.57 19.08
C THR A 137 -1.03 14.50 18.93
N GLU A 138 -2.22 13.95 18.67
CA GLU A 138 -3.49 14.68 18.47
C GLU A 138 -3.39 15.78 17.38
N ASN A 139 -2.46 15.64 16.44
CA ASN A 139 -2.19 16.66 15.44
C ASN A 139 -2.97 16.39 14.15
N ASP A 140 -4.22 16.81 14.17
CA ASP A 140 -5.23 16.45 13.18
C ASP A 140 -4.95 16.91 11.75
N TYR A 141 -4.12 17.92 11.53
CA TYR A 141 -3.84 18.37 10.16
C TYR A 141 -2.78 17.48 9.49
N ILE A 142 -1.83 16.99 10.27
CA ILE A 142 -0.66 16.26 9.76
C ILE A 142 -1.05 14.87 9.28
N HIS A 143 -1.97 14.17 9.96
CA HIS A 143 -2.42 12.83 9.53
C HIS A 143 -3.04 12.84 8.14
N ILE A 144 -3.78 13.90 7.82
CA ILE A 144 -4.52 14.07 6.56
C ILE A 144 -3.55 14.21 5.40
N TYR A 145 -2.52 15.06 5.56
CA TYR A 145 -1.49 15.25 4.54
C TYR A 145 -0.65 13.99 4.34
N ILE A 146 -0.30 13.27 5.43
CA ILE A 146 0.45 12.01 5.33
C ILE A 146 -0.37 10.96 4.58
N GLU A 147 -1.64 10.76 4.93
CA GLU A 147 -2.52 9.79 4.26
C GLU A 147 -2.68 10.12 2.77
N PHE A 148 -2.80 11.40 2.43
CA PHE A 148 -2.92 11.87 1.06
C PHE A 148 -1.64 11.64 0.25
N ILE A 149 -0.49 12.09 0.75
CA ILE A 149 0.81 11.99 0.09
C ILE A 149 1.19 10.51 -0.10
N ALA A 150 1.03 9.71 0.95
CA ALA A 150 1.32 8.28 0.89
C ALA A 150 0.43 7.55 -0.12
N SER A 151 -0.88 7.83 -0.10
CA SER A 151 -1.83 7.26 -1.05
C SER A 151 -1.47 7.64 -2.49
N ILE A 152 -1.06 8.89 -2.74
CA ILE A 152 -0.70 9.32 -4.10
C ILE A 152 0.61 8.69 -4.55
N ILE A 153 1.64 8.72 -3.72
CA ILE A 153 2.96 8.19 -4.09
C ILE A 153 2.88 6.66 -4.24
N GLY A 154 2.32 5.94 -3.27
CA GLY A 154 2.20 4.48 -3.34
C GLY A 154 1.36 4.03 -4.55
N LYS A 155 0.21 4.68 -4.78
CA LYS A 155 -0.67 4.29 -5.88
C LYS A 155 -0.16 4.73 -7.25
N SER A 156 0.59 5.84 -7.35
CA SER A 156 1.23 6.23 -8.62
C SER A 156 2.30 5.21 -9.04
N PHE A 157 3.15 4.74 -8.11
CA PHE A 157 4.11 3.67 -8.40
C PHE A 157 3.42 2.35 -8.79
N TYR A 158 2.32 1.99 -8.12
CA TYR A 158 1.47 0.85 -8.49
C TYR A 158 0.96 0.96 -9.94
N LEU A 159 0.61 2.17 -10.39
CA LEU A 159 0.04 2.42 -11.73
C LEU A 159 1.13 2.48 -12.82
N PHE A 160 2.36 2.86 -12.48
CA PHE A 160 3.50 2.86 -13.40
C PHE A 160 3.94 1.45 -13.81
N CYS A 161 3.77 0.46 -12.94
CA CYS A 161 4.14 -0.94 -13.20
C CYS A 161 3.52 -1.53 -14.49
N PRO A 162 2.19 -1.56 -14.67
CA PRO A 162 1.59 -2.11 -15.89
C PRO A 162 1.92 -1.31 -17.17
N LEU A 163 2.24 -0.01 -17.04
CA LEU A 163 2.68 0.83 -18.16
C LEU A 163 4.12 0.49 -18.59
N PHE A 164 5.00 0.17 -17.64
CA PHE A 164 6.39 -0.21 -17.92
C PHE A 164 6.49 -1.57 -18.63
N ILE A 165 5.55 -2.51 -18.35
CA ILE A 165 5.42 -3.80 -19.05
C ILE A 165 5.04 -3.64 -20.54
N ILE A 166 4.49 -2.50 -20.95
CA ILE A 166 3.97 -2.27 -22.31
C ILE A 166 4.89 -1.38 -23.16
N LEU A 167 5.61 -0.45 -22.52
CA LEU A 167 6.46 0.52 -23.22
C LEU A 167 7.84 -0.03 -23.63
N LEU A 168 8.14 -1.30 -23.32
CA LEU A 168 9.41 -1.98 -23.58
C LEU A 168 9.17 -3.39 -24.14
#